data_AF-C6DAA9-F1
#
_entry.id   AF-C6DAA9-F1
#
_cell.length_a   1.000
_cell.length_b   1.000
_cell.length_c   1.000
_cell.angle_alpha   90.00
_cell.angle_beta   90.00
_cell.angle_gamma   90.00
#
_symmetry.space_group_name_H-M   'P 1'
#
loop_
_entity.id
_entity.type
_entity.pdbx_description
1 polymer ?
#
loop_
_entity_poly.entity_id
_entity_poly.type
_entity_poly.pdbx_seq_one_letter_code
_entity_poly.pdbx_strand_id
1 'polypeptide(L)' 'MNEQDIYHRIKQALDKAPRNQYIAELHLQMIKYADELEHITAKEFCEGAGLRQSLGTEFSKMRNLTRRLKAAGLNTELL' A
#
# COMPACT_ATOMS: atom_id res chain seq x y z
N MET A 1 1.66 -13.17 6.50
CA MET A 1 2.90 -12.85 5.75
C MET A 1 3.67 -11.82 6.57
N ASN A 2 5.01 -11.83 6.57
CA ASN A 2 5.76 -10.82 7.32
C ASN A 2 5.85 -9.49 6.54
N GLU A 3 6.24 -8.41 7.21
CA GLU A 3 6.32 -7.07 6.60
C GLU A 3 7.36 -6.99 5.48
N GLN A 4 8.50 -7.67 5.62
CA GLN A 4 9.56 -7.66 4.61
C GLN A 4 9.09 -8.29 3.29
N ASP A 5 8.35 -9.40 3.36
CA ASP A 5 7.74 -10.05 2.21
C ASP A 5 6.72 -9.13 1.53
N ILE A 6 5.91 -8.42 2.33
CA ILE A 6 4.96 -7.42 1.81
C ILE A 6 5.71 -6.32 1.07
N TYR A 7 6.70 -5.69 1.69
CA TYR A 7 7.48 -4.63 1.05
C TYR A 7 8.18 -5.11 -0.22
N HIS A 8 8.69 -6.34 -0.24
CA HIS A 8 9.26 -6.93 -1.43
C HIS A 8 8.24 -7.06 -2.57
N ARG A 9 7.04 -7.57 -2.28
CA ARG A 9 5.95 -7.68 -3.26
C ARG A 9 5.49 -6.32 -3.77
N ILE A 10 5.37 -5.32 -2.89
CA ILE A 10 5.03 -3.96 -3.27
C ILE A 10 6.06 -3.40 -4.25
N LYS A 11 7.36 -3.51 -3.95
CA LYS A 11 8.43 -3.08 -4.86
C LYS A 11 8.33 -3.75 -6.22
N GLN A 12 8.16 -5.07 -6.24
CA GLN A 12 8.01 -5.83 -7.48
C GLN A 12 6.79 -5.40 -8.31
N ALA A 13 5.67 -5.08 -7.67
CA ALA A 13 4.48 -4.58 -8.34
C ALA A 13 4.72 -3.19 -8.94
N LEU A 14 5.34 -2.29 -8.18
CA LEU A 14 5.70 -0.95 -8.64
C LEU A 14 6.69 -0.96 -9.80
N ASP A 15 7.68 -1.85 -9.79
CA ASP A 15 8.66 -2.00 -10.86
C ASP A 15 8.01 -2.52 -12.16
N LYS A 16 6.93 -3.30 -12.03
CA LYS A 16 6.14 -3.82 -13.17
C LYS A 16 4.99 -2.91 -13.57
N ALA A 17 4.78 -1.81 -12.85
CA ALA A 17 3.68 -0.89 -13.12
C ALA A 17 3.79 -0.33 -14.53
N PRO A 18 2.69 -0.28 -15.31
CA PRO A 18 2.70 0.35 -16.62
C PRO A 18 3.16 1.81 -16.55
N ARG A 19 3.68 2.33 -17.68
CA ARG A 19 4.12 3.72 -17.77
C ARG A 19 3.00 4.67 -17.32
N ASN A 20 3.33 5.61 -16.44
CA ASN A 20 2.41 6.58 -15.81
C ASN A 20 1.37 6.00 -14.83
N GLN A 21 1.45 4.71 -14.46
CA GLN A 21 0.53 4.09 -13.49
C GLN A 21 1.17 3.84 -12.12
N TYR A 22 2.41 4.29 -11.89
CA TYR A 22 3.15 4.03 -10.65
C TYR A 22 2.36 4.39 -9.38
N ILE A 23 1.71 5.56 -9.35
CA ILE A 23 0.94 6.01 -8.18
C ILE A 23 -0.35 5.21 -8.02
N ALA A 24 -1.03 4.86 -9.12
CA ALA A 24 -2.21 4.01 -9.07
C ALA A 24 -1.88 2.62 -8.53
N GLU A 25 -0.77 2.04 -9.01
CA GLU A 25 -0.26 0.76 -8.51
C GLU A 25 0.11 0.85 -7.03
N LEU A 26 0.78 1.94 -6.63
CA LEU A 26 1.09 2.18 -5.22
C LEU A 26 -0.17 2.19 -4.35
N HIS A 27 -1.20 2.91 -4.76
CA HIS A 27 -2.48 2.94 -4.04
C HIS A 27 -3.14 1.55 -3.99
N LEU A 28 -3.11 0.81 -5.09
CA LEU A 28 -3.64 -0.56 -5.13
C LEU A 28 -2.93 -1.45 -4.11
N GLN A 29 -1.59 -1.40 -4.07
CA GLN A 29 -0.81 -2.17 -3.10
C GLN A 29 -1.08 -1.74 -1.64
N MET A 30 -1.28 -0.44 -1.39
CA MET A 30 -1.66 0.07 -0.07
C MET A 30 -3.04 -0.41 0.37
N ILE A 31 -4.00 -0.53 -0.56
CA ILE A 31 -5.33 -1.07 -0.27
C ILE A 31 -5.25 -2.58 -0.03
N LYS A 32 -4.49 -3.30 -0.87
CA LYS A 32 -4.32 -4.74 -0.80
C LYS A 32 -3.77 -5.21 0.54
N TYR A 33 -2.73 -4.55 1.04
CA TYR A 33 -2.06 -4.93 2.30
C TYR A 33 -2.45 -4.06 3.49
N ALA A 34 -3.62 -3.40 3.45
CA ALA A 34 -3.97 -2.40 4.45
C ALA A 34 -4.13 -3.00 5.87
N ASP A 35 -4.59 -4.25 5.98
CA ASP A 35 -4.79 -4.90 7.28
C ASP A 35 -3.46 -5.37 7.86
N GLU A 36 -2.59 -5.96 7.02
CA GLU A 36 -1.27 -6.42 7.46
C GLU A 36 -0.33 -5.27 7.81
N LEU A 37 -0.61 -4.06 7.32
CA LEU A 37 0.16 -2.83 7.58
C LEU A 37 -0.57 -1.85 8.50
N GLU A 38 -1.64 -2.25 9.19
CA GLU A 38 -2.45 -1.32 10.00
C GLU A 38 -1.63 -0.63 11.10
N HIS A 39 -0.75 -1.39 11.76
CA HIS A 39 0.12 -0.92 12.85
C HIS A 39 1.34 -0.10 12.39
N ILE A 40 1.59 -0.04 11.08
CA ILE A 40 2.77 0.62 10.51
C ILE A 40 2.53 2.12 10.37
N THR A 41 3.53 2.93 10.74
CA THR A 41 3.51 4.37 10.48
C THR A 41 3.86 4.67 9.03
N ALA A 42 3.41 5.82 8.52
CA ALA A 42 3.75 6.25 7.15
C ALA A 42 5.26 6.34 6.90
N LYS A 43 6.04 6.70 7.93
CA LYS A 43 7.49 6.76 7.86
C LYS A 43 8.09 5.35 7.69
N GLU A 44 7.71 4.41 8.56
CA GLU A 44 8.18 3.02 8.50
C GLU A 44 7.78 2.34 7.18
N PHE A 45 6.57 2.60 6.69
CA PHE A 45 6.13 2.11 5.39
C PHE A 45 7.05 2.62 4.27
N CYS A 46 7.33 3.92 4.22
CA CYS A 46 8.21 4.48 3.21
C CYS A 46 9.63 3.92 3.31
N GLU A 47 10.17 3.77 4.52
CA GLU A 47 11.51 3.22 4.74
C GLU A 47 11.59 1.73 4.32
N GLY A 48 10.65 0.90 4.77
CA GLY A 48 10.59 -0.52 4.42
C GLY A 48 10.38 -0.77 2.92
N ALA A 49 9.45 -0.01 2.31
CA ALA A 49 9.17 -0.07 0.88
C ALA A 49 10.20 0.69 0.02
N GLY A 50 11.21 1.34 0.59
CA GLY A 50 12.24 2.08 -0.16
C GLY A 50 11.68 3.27 -0.96
N LEU A 51 10.60 3.88 -0.45
CA LEU A 51 9.88 4.98 -1.08
C LEU A 51 10.31 6.33 -0.52
N ARG A 52 10.10 7.39 -1.32
CA ARG A 52 10.30 8.77 -0.86
C ARG A 52 9.29 9.10 0.23
N GLN A 53 9.73 9.77 1.29
CA GLN A 53 8.85 10.18 2.41
C GLN A 53 7.65 11.03 1.98
N SER A 54 7.74 11.73 0.84
CA SER A 54 6.62 12.49 0.28
C SER A 54 5.40 11.61 -0.06
N LEU A 55 5.57 10.29 -0.20
CA LEU A 55 4.49 9.33 -0.43
C LEU A 55 3.83 8.83 0.86
N GLY A 56 4.36 9.19 2.04
CA GLY A 56 3.78 8.80 3.33
C GLY A 56 2.37 9.35 3.56
N THR A 57 2.08 10.53 3.02
CA THR A 57 0.72 11.10 3.05
C THR A 57 -0.25 10.25 2.24
N GLU A 58 0.18 9.71 1.10
CA GLU A 58 -0.63 8.82 0.27
C GLU A 58 -0.92 7.50 0.99
N PHE A 59 0.06 6.93 1.68
CA PHE A 59 -0.16 5.76 2.55
C PHE A 59 -1.27 6.00 3.58
N SER A 60 -1.17 7.12 4.30
CA SER A 60 -2.13 7.47 5.35
C SER A 60 -3.55 7.66 4.78
N LYS A 61 -3.67 8.31 3.61
CA LYS A 61 -4.95 8.48 2.91
C LYS A 61 -5.53 7.13 2.47
N MET A 62 -4.70 6.27 1.86
CA MET A 62 -5.16 4.98 1.37
C MET A 62 -5.59 4.07 2.51
N ARG A 63 -4.86 4.02 3.64
CA ARG A 63 -5.28 3.26 4.83
C ARG A 63 -6.65 3.70 5.34
N ASN A 64 -6.89 5.01 5.45
CA ASN A 64 -8.19 5.54 5.87
C ASN A 64 -9.29 5.26 4.85
N LEU A 65 -8.97 5.33 3.55
CA LEU A 65 -9.89 4.99 2.47
C LEU A 65 -10.27 3.51 2.51
N THR A 66 -9.31 2.60 2.72
CA THR A 66 -9.56 1.16 2.79
C THR A 66 -10.58 0.81 3.88
N ARG A 67 -10.50 1.45 5.05
CA ARG A 67 -11.51 1.28 6.12
C ARG A 67 -12.92 1.61 5.63
N ARG A 68 -13.07 2.71 4.87
CA ARG A 68 -14.36 3.11 4.29
C ARG A 68 -14.80 2.18 3.17
N LEU A 69 -13.88 1.71 2.33
CA LEU A 69 -14.18 0.78 1.24
C LEU A 69 -14.66 -0.57 1.78
N LYS A 70 -14.02 -1.10 2.83
CA LYS A 70 -14.46 -2.32 3.51
C LYS A 70 -15.84 -2.17 4.12
N ALA A 71 -16.11 -1.04 4.78
CA ALA A 71 -17.45 -0.73 5.27
C ALA A 71 -18.50 -0.62 4.13
N ALA A 72 -18.08 -0.30 2.91
CA ALA A 72 -18.92 -0.28 1.72
C ALA A 72 -18.99 -1.63 0.97
N GLY A 73 -18.36 -2.69 1.50
CA GLY A 73 -18.41 -4.04 0.93
C GLY A 73 -17.21 -4.46 0.08
N LEU A 74 -16.12 -3.69 0.03
CA LEU A 74 -14.88 -4.15 -0.59
C LEU A 74 -14.28 -5.33 0.19
N ASN A 75 -13.98 -6.42 -0.50
CA ASN A 75 -13.19 -7.53 0.03
C ASN A 75 -11.77 -7.48 -0.53
N THR A 76 -10.78 -7.14 0.32
CA THR A 76 -9.37 -7.00 -0.09
C THR A 76 -8.68 -8.34 -0.33
N GLU A 77 -9.21 -9.45 0.18
CA GLU A 77 -8.67 -10.80 -0.06
C GLU A 77 -8.80 -11.24 -1.53
N LEU A 78 -9.59 -10.51 -2.32
CA LEU A 78 -9.80 -10.76 -3.75
C LEU A 78 -8.88 -9.92 -4.66
N LEU A 79 -8.00 -9.09 -4.08
CA LEU A 79 -7.06 -8.21 -4.81
C LEU A 79 -5.69 -8.85 -5.05
#